data_AF-A0A9Q9S430-F1
#
_entry.id   AF-A0A9Q9S430-F1
#
_cell.length_a   1.000
_cell.length_b   1.000
_cell.length_c   1.000
_cell.angle_alpha   90.00
_cell.angle_beta   90.00
_cell.angle_gamma   90.00
#
_symmetry.space_group_name_H-M   'P 1'
#
loop_
_entity.id
_entity.type
_entity.pdbx_description
1 polymer ?
#
loop_
_entity_poly.entity_id
_entity_poly.type
_entity_poly.pdbx_seq_one_letter_code
_entity_poly.pdbx_strand_id
1 'polypeptide(L)'
;MMPSFKRLHGRALVATAPVYCSGPAASSTIKMTPSTASWTTYLWRIILSVLAPSTALLQFGSWAASVLGPPVHELYLQPHFSALQKAPIQTGIPFEISTTPEFNCFSPNLPNITIYATGGTIAGSASSADQTTGYQSAALSVQSLIDAVPQLCNVANVRGVQFANTDSIDMSSDMLQALAEQIQADLDNPSTQGAVVTHGTDTLDESAFFLDLTIQSDKPVVVTGSMRPATAISADGPMNLLSSVTLAANENARGRGVMIAINDRIGSARFTTKVNANHLDAFQAPDSGLLGTFVNIQPVFFYPPSRPLGHHHFKLPSRPPSAAALPQVDILYAYQELSVGMFKAAVDLGARGIVLAGLGAGFWTSKGTEEIRRIVRETKIPVIVSRRPEGGFVGPCQAGIGAGFLNPQKARIQLQLALAAKMDNDAIRALFEHAGVH
;
A
#
# COMPACT_ATOMS: atom_id res chain seq x y z
N MET A 1 -29.50 39.72 -2.97
CA MET A 1 -30.80 39.94 -3.63
C MET A 1 -31.49 38.59 -3.79
N MET A 2 -32.65 38.39 -3.16
CA MET A 2 -33.35 37.10 -3.17
C MET A 2 -34.10 36.88 -4.50
N PRO A 3 -34.14 35.65 -5.04
CA PRO A 3 -34.92 35.33 -6.23
C PRO A 3 -36.43 35.39 -5.95
N SER A 4 -37.21 35.89 -6.90
CA SER A 4 -38.67 35.88 -6.84
C SER A 4 -39.23 34.66 -7.57
N PHE A 5 -40.21 33.97 -6.97
CA PHE A 5 -40.95 32.89 -7.60
C PHE A 5 -42.38 33.34 -7.91
N LYS A 6 -42.85 33.17 -9.15
CA LYS A 6 -44.26 33.28 -9.51
C LYS A 6 -44.80 31.91 -9.93
N ARG A 7 -45.94 31.52 -9.37
CA ARG A 7 -46.72 30.34 -9.78
C ARG A 7 -47.54 30.68 -11.02
N LEU A 8 -47.34 29.96 -12.12
CA LEU A 8 -48.34 29.86 -13.19
C LEU A 8 -49.07 28.52 -13.06
N HIS A 9 -50.38 28.53 -13.23
CA HIS A 9 -51.23 27.35 -13.11
C HIS A 9 -50.88 26.33 -14.20
N GLY A 10 -50.66 25.07 -13.80
CA GLY A 10 -50.41 23.93 -14.69
C GLY A 10 -48.95 23.46 -14.69
N ARG A 11 -48.69 22.43 -13.88
CA ARG A 11 -47.49 21.56 -13.78
C ARG A 11 -46.28 21.88 -14.71
N ALA A 12 -45.56 22.96 -14.42
CA ALA A 12 -44.13 23.10 -14.74
C ALA A 12 -43.51 24.21 -13.87
N LEU A 13 -42.31 23.97 -13.34
CA LEU A 13 -41.45 24.99 -12.74
C LEU A 13 -40.35 25.32 -13.77
N VAL A 14 -40.22 26.59 -14.15
CA VAL A 14 -39.10 27.07 -14.97
C VAL A 14 -38.28 28.01 -14.09
N ALA A 15 -37.00 27.68 -13.90
CA ALA A 15 -36.03 28.57 -13.29
C ALA A 15 -35.13 29.15 -14.40
N THR A 16 -34.99 30.46 -14.43
CA THR A 16 -34.00 31.17 -15.25
C THR A 16 -32.94 31.77 -14.35
N ALA A 17 -31.66 31.57 -14.71
CA ALA A 17 -30.52 32.22 -14.10
C ALA A 17 -29.67 32.88 -15.20
N PRO A 18 -28.99 34.01 -14.93
CA PRO A 18 -28.12 34.64 -15.91
C PRO A 18 -26.85 33.80 -16.11
N VAL A 19 -26.49 33.59 -17.37
CA VAL A 19 -25.23 32.96 -17.78
C VAL A 19 -24.25 34.08 -18.19
N TYR A 20 -23.03 34.04 -17.64
CA TYR A 20 -21.87 34.67 -18.27
C TYR A 20 -20.98 33.56 -18.86
N CYS A 21 -20.98 33.55 -20.21
CA CYS A 21 -20.11 32.99 -21.26
C CYS A 21 -19.07 31.89 -20.92
N SER A 22 -18.87 30.84 -21.74
CA SER A 22 -18.66 30.87 -23.20
C SER A 22 -18.94 29.54 -23.93
N GLY A 23 -19.50 29.59 -25.15
CA GLY A 23 -19.52 28.48 -26.15
C GLY A 23 -20.91 28.05 -26.65
N PRO A 24 -21.12 27.80 -27.98
CA PRO A 24 -22.45 27.79 -28.60
C PRO A 24 -23.24 26.49 -28.38
N ALA A 25 -24.55 26.68 -28.34
CA ALA A 25 -25.59 25.77 -27.90
C ALA A 25 -25.74 24.46 -28.72
N ALA A 26 -25.92 23.36 -28.00
CA ALA A 26 -26.66 22.20 -28.48
C ALA A 26 -27.75 21.86 -27.44
N SER A 27 -29.02 22.07 -27.77
CA SER A 27 -30.15 21.61 -26.97
C SER A 27 -30.41 20.14 -27.26
N SER A 28 -30.39 19.27 -26.25
CA SER A 28 -30.95 17.92 -26.35
C SER A 28 -32.15 17.80 -25.40
N THR A 29 -33.29 17.38 -25.95
CA THR A 29 -34.52 17.11 -25.21
C THR A 29 -34.61 15.60 -25.00
N ILE A 30 -34.45 15.13 -23.76
CA ILE A 30 -34.69 13.72 -23.42
C ILE A 30 -36.16 13.59 -22.97
N LYS A 31 -36.95 12.84 -23.73
CA LYS A 31 -38.27 12.34 -23.28
C LYS A 31 -38.08 10.96 -22.64
N MET A 32 -38.43 10.79 -21.38
CA MET A 32 -38.57 9.47 -20.76
C MET A 32 -40.05 9.13 -20.55
N THR A 33 -40.45 7.94 -21.02
CA THR A 33 -41.76 7.34 -20.80
C THR A 33 -41.81 6.59 -19.45
N PRO A 34 -43.00 6.47 -18.82
CA PRO A 34 -43.11 5.91 -17.47
C PRO A 34 -43.26 4.39 -17.51
N SER A 35 -42.30 3.65 -16.94
CA SER A 35 -42.54 2.30 -16.46
C SER A 35 -41.85 2.05 -15.12
N THR A 36 -42.69 1.96 -14.08
CA THR A 36 -42.53 1.14 -12.88
C THR A 36 -41.17 1.15 -12.16
N ALA A 37 -40.89 2.28 -11.49
CA ALA A 37 -40.20 2.28 -10.20
C ALA A 37 -40.75 3.46 -9.39
N SER A 38 -41.39 3.16 -8.26
CA SER A 38 -42.15 4.14 -7.49
C SER A 38 -41.25 5.21 -6.88
N TRP A 39 -41.57 6.47 -7.14
CA TRP A 39 -40.94 7.67 -6.56
C TRP A 39 -40.80 7.64 -5.03
N THR A 40 -41.62 6.82 -4.36
CA THR A 40 -41.62 6.60 -2.90
C THR A 40 -40.30 6.00 -2.38
N THR A 41 -39.62 5.14 -3.13
CA THR A 41 -38.38 4.48 -2.67
C THR A 41 -37.18 5.43 -2.75
N TYR A 42 -37.21 6.38 -3.69
CA TYR A 42 -36.14 7.37 -3.88
C TYR A 42 -36.22 8.52 -2.86
N LEU A 43 -37.44 8.94 -2.51
CA LEU A 43 -37.69 9.95 -1.47
C LEU A 43 -37.33 9.45 -0.06
N TRP A 44 -37.57 8.17 0.24
CA TRP A 44 -37.19 7.58 1.53
C TRP A 44 -35.68 7.53 1.76
N ARG A 45 -34.88 7.32 0.70
CA ARG A 45 -33.40 7.33 0.78
C ARG A 45 -32.80 8.73 0.97
N ILE A 46 -33.50 9.78 0.53
CA ILE A 46 -33.06 11.17 0.71
C ILE A 46 -33.42 11.69 2.11
N ILE A 47 -34.54 11.25 2.68
CA ILE A 47 -34.98 11.70 4.01
C ILE A 47 -34.17 11.01 5.12
N LEU A 48 -33.83 9.73 4.97
CA LEU A 48 -33.03 8.98 5.94
C LEU A 48 -31.52 9.33 5.92
N SER A 49 -31.01 9.90 4.82
CA SER A 49 -29.60 10.29 4.72
C SER A 49 -29.30 11.70 5.25
N VAL A 50 -30.34 12.48 5.58
CA VAL A 50 -30.18 13.89 6.02
C VAL A 50 -30.52 14.09 7.50
N LEU A 51 -31.16 13.13 8.17
CA LEU A 51 -31.63 13.31 9.55
C LEU A 51 -31.40 12.07 10.44
N ALA A 52 -30.33 12.11 11.22
CA ALA A 52 -30.32 11.56 12.57
C ALA A 52 -29.31 12.36 13.44
N PRO A 53 -29.52 12.55 14.76
CA PRO A 53 -30.69 12.23 15.58
C PRO A 53 -31.28 13.52 16.20
N SER A 54 -32.58 13.74 16.04
CA SER A 54 -33.29 14.70 16.91
C SER A 54 -34.77 14.36 16.93
N THR A 55 -35.44 14.84 17.97
CA THR A 55 -36.85 14.63 18.39
C THR A 55 -37.92 14.93 17.32
N ALA A 56 -37.53 15.29 16.10
CA ALA A 56 -38.39 15.57 14.95
C ALA A 56 -39.12 14.33 14.38
N LEU A 57 -38.64 13.10 14.65
CA LEU A 57 -39.28 11.87 14.14
C LEU A 57 -40.70 11.64 14.69
N LEU A 58 -40.99 12.09 15.91
CA LEU A 58 -42.30 11.87 16.55
C LEU A 58 -43.39 12.81 16.00
N GLN A 59 -43.05 14.03 15.59
CA GLN A 59 -44.03 14.96 15.01
C GLN A 59 -44.32 14.65 13.54
N PHE A 60 -43.34 14.10 12.81
CA PHE A 60 -43.51 13.71 11.41
C PHE A 60 -44.38 12.45 11.25
N GLY A 61 -44.30 11.51 12.19
CA GLY A 61 -45.13 10.30 12.20
C GLY A 61 -46.63 10.61 12.31
N SER A 62 -47.01 11.57 13.16
CA SER A 62 -48.41 11.97 13.36
C SER A 62 -49.01 12.64 12.13
N TRP A 63 -48.22 13.44 11.42
CA TRP A 63 -48.64 14.09 10.17
C TRP A 63 -48.73 13.09 9.02
N ALA A 64 -47.75 12.19 8.86
CA ALA A 64 -47.76 11.17 7.81
C ALA A 64 -48.96 10.20 7.92
N ALA A 65 -49.36 9.81 9.13
CA ALA A 65 -50.54 8.98 9.37
C ALA A 65 -51.86 9.67 8.96
N SER A 66 -51.91 11.02 9.01
CA SER A 66 -53.10 11.79 8.63
C SER A 66 -53.27 11.98 7.11
N VAL A 67 -52.20 11.77 6.33
CA VAL A 67 -52.19 12.01 4.88
C VAL A 67 -52.17 10.72 4.06
N LEU A 68 -51.59 9.64 4.59
CA LEU A 68 -51.33 8.40 3.82
C LEU A 68 -52.12 7.18 4.33
N GLY A 69 -52.93 7.33 5.38
CA GLY A 69 -53.65 6.23 6.04
C GLY A 69 -52.76 5.44 7.01
N PRO A 70 -53.36 4.66 7.94
CA PRO A 70 -52.59 3.90 8.91
C PRO A 70 -51.78 2.78 8.23
N PRO A 71 -50.59 2.44 8.75
CA PRO A 71 -49.77 1.36 8.18
C PRO A 71 -50.50 0.02 8.28
N VAL A 72 -50.41 -0.76 7.21
CA VAL A 72 -50.95 -2.12 7.11
C VAL A 72 -50.23 -3.01 8.13
N HIS A 73 -50.99 -3.57 9.07
CA HIS A 73 -50.53 -4.63 9.95
C HIS A 73 -50.44 -5.93 9.14
N GLU A 74 -49.27 -6.27 8.60
CA GLU A 74 -48.91 -7.65 8.26
C GLU A 74 -47.41 -7.76 7.93
N LEU A 75 -46.60 -7.93 8.98
CA LEU A 75 -45.29 -8.55 8.89
C LEU A 75 -45.19 -9.48 10.09
N TYR A 76 -45.79 -10.66 9.91
CA TYR A 76 -45.71 -11.77 10.84
C TYR A 76 -44.24 -12.22 10.93
N LEU A 77 -43.64 -12.04 12.09
CA LEU A 77 -42.46 -12.79 12.51
C LEU A 77 -42.93 -14.22 12.83
N GLN A 78 -42.44 -15.22 12.09
CA GLN A 78 -42.40 -16.60 12.57
C GLN A 78 -40.98 -17.19 12.38
N PRO A 79 -40.47 -17.93 13.38
CA PRO A 79 -39.14 -18.52 13.37
C PRO A 79 -39.18 -19.93 12.77
N HIS A 80 -38.21 -20.28 11.92
CA HIS A 80 -38.02 -21.69 11.51
C HIS A 80 -36.59 -22.14 11.79
N PHE A 81 -36.39 -22.63 13.01
CA PHE A 81 -35.47 -23.72 13.31
C PHE A 81 -36.20 -25.05 13.07
N SER A 82 -35.44 -26.04 12.58
CA SER A 82 -35.75 -27.48 12.51
C SER A 82 -36.50 -28.00 11.27
N ALA A 83 -35.73 -28.53 10.31
CA ALA A 83 -36.09 -29.74 9.57
C ALA A 83 -34.82 -30.42 9.01
N LEU A 84 -34.14 -31.19 9.87
CA LEU A 84 -33.35 -32.35 9.43
C LEU A 84 -34.34 -33.48 9.15
N GLN A 85 -34.48 -33.93 7.89
CA GLN A 85 -34.45 -35.35 7.52
C GLN A 85 -34.72 -35.61 6.02
N LYS A 86 -33.72 -36.27 5.40
CA LYS A 86 -33.77 -37.36 4.40
C LYS A 86 -34.43 -37.09 3.03
N ALA A 87 -33.57 -36.98 2.01
CA ALA A 87 -33.83 -37.42 0.64
C ALA A 87 -32.52 -38.00 0.03
N PRO A 88 -32.61 -38.89 -0.99
CA PRO A 88 -31.71 -40.03 -1.18
C PRO A 88 -30.39 -39.71 -1.89
N ILE A 89 -29.40 -40.58 -1.65
CA ILE A 89 -28.08 -40.60 -2.29
C ILE A 89 -28.25 -40.82 -3.79
N GLN A 90 -27.92 -39.81 -4.60
CA GLN A 90 -27.64 -39.97 -6.03
C GLN A 90 -26.13 -39.91 -6.24
N THR A 91 -25.60 -41.03 -6.71
CA THR A 91 -24.21 -41.23 -7.13
C THR A 91 -23.96 -40.53 -8.46
N GLY A 92 -23.04 -39.57 -8.47
CA GLY A 92 -22.52 -38.92 -9.67
C GLY A 92 -22.06 -37.52 -9.32
N ILE A 93 -20.78 -37.35 -9.01
CA ILE A 93 -20.17 -36.05 -8.71
C ILE A 93 -19.85 -35.36 -10.05
N PRO A 94 -20.44 -34.22 -10.41
CA PRO A 94 -19.74 -33.21 -11.17
C PRO A 94 -18.91 -32.37 -10.19
N PHE A 95 -17.65 -32.10 -10.55
CA PHE A 95 -16.81 -31.11 -9.88
C PHE A 95 -17.62 -29.82 -9.65
N GLU A 96 -17.83 -29.43 -8.38
CA GLU A 96 -18.30 -28.08 -8.07
C GLU A 96 -17.15 -27.11 -8.35
N ILE A 97 -17.29 -26.34 -9.44
CA ILE A 97 -16.47 -25.16 -9.68
C ILE A 97 -16.85 -24.14 -8.61
N SER A 98 -15.88 -23.71 -7.81
CA SER A 98 -16.05 -22.62 -6.84
C SER A 98 -16.44 -21.34 -7.59
N THR A 99 -17.68 -20.88 -7.45
CA THR A 99 -18.23 -19.71 -8.17
C THR A 99 -18.14 -18.39 -7.40
N THR A 100 -17.19 -18.22 -6.47
CA THR A 100 -16.77 -16.85 -6.11
C THR A 100 -15.90 -16.32 -7.23
N PRO A 101 -16.26 -15.23 -7.93
CA PRO A 101 -15.41 -14.67 -8.96
C PRO A 101 -14.04 -14.36 -8.37
N GLU A 102 -12.99 -14.95 -8.94
CA GLU A 102 -11.58 -14.68 -8.55
C GLU A 102 -11.22 -13.20 -8.76
N PHE A 103 -11.99 -12.49 -9.60
CA PHE A 103 -11.83 -11.08 -9.92
C PHE A 103 -13.13 -10.31 -9.64
N ASN A 104 -13.00 -9.11 -9.07
CA ASN A 104 -14.15 -8.22 -8.77
C ASN A 104 -14.89 -7.78 -10.04
N CYS A 105 -14.16 -7.70 -11.16
CA CYS A 105 -14.62 -7.37 -12.49
C CYS A 105 -13.62 -7.99 -13.48
N PHE A 106 -14.14 -8.59 -14.55
CA PHE A 106 -13.33 -9.32 -15.53
C PHE A 106 -13.59 -8.83 -16.95
N SER A 107 -12.51 -8.56 -17.66
CA SER A 107 -12.45 -8.26 -19.09
C SER A 107 -11.29 -9.02 -19.72
N PRO A 108 -11.50 -9.77 -20.82
CA PRO A 108 -10.46 -10.61 -21.42
C PRO A 108 -9.27 -9.82 -21.98
N ASN A 109 -9.43 -8.50 -22.18
CA ASN A 109 -8.39 -7.63 -22.74
C ASN A 109 -7.63 -6.82 -21.68
N LEU A 110 -7.92 -7.02 -20.39
CA LEU A 110 -7.23 -6.35 -19.30
C LEU A 110 -6.25 -7.29 -18.61
N PRO A 111 -5.11 -6.78 -18.12
CA PRO A 111 -4.14 -7.58 -17.38
C PRO A 111 -4.70 -7.98 -16.01
N ASN A 112 -4.36 -9.18 -15.56
CA ASN A 112 -4.69 -9.71 -14.25
C ASN A 112 -3.66 -9.23 -13.22
N ILE A 113 -4.12 -8.45 -12.26
CA ILE A 113 -3.31 -7.86 -11.20
C ILE A 113 -3.80 -8.39 -9.86
N THR A 114 -2.88 -8.90 -9.05
CA THR A 114 -3.18 -9.29 -7.67
C THR A 114 -2.80 -8.17 -6.71
N ILE A 115 -3.72 -7.78 -5.82
CA ILE A 115 -3.47 -6.88 -4.70
C ILE A 115 -3.25 -7.71 -3.43
N TYR A 116 -2.08 -7.61 -2.83
CA TYR A 116 -1.74 -8.19 -1.52
C TYR A 116 -1.88 -7.11 -0.45
N ALA A 117 -2.92 -7.21 0.37
CA ALA A 117 -3.11 -6.29 1.48
C ALA A 117 -2.36 -6.76 2.72
N THR A 118 -1.49 -5.90 3.26
CA THR A 118 -0.80 -6.13 4.53
C THR A 118 -1.35 -5.29 5.68
N GLY A 119 -2.14 -4.25 5.39
CA GLY A 119 -2.73 -3.34 6.37
C GLY A 119 -2.33 -1.89 6.12
N GLY A 120 -1.90 -1.20 7.19
CA GLY A 120 -1.46 0.20 7.14
C GLY A 120 -2.58 1.24 7.10
N THR A 121 -2.15 2.51 7.06
CA THR A 121 -3.04 3.68 6.97
C THR A 121 -3.99 3.66 5.78
N ILE A 122 -3.60 3.05 4.65
CA ILE A 122 -4.47 2.92 3.48
C ILE A 122 -5.72 2.09 3.76
N ALA A 123 -5.60 1.13 4.69
CA ALA A 123 -6.69 0.38 5.28
C ALA A 123 -7.13 0.94 6.64
N GLY A 124 -6.67 2.13 7.03
CA GLY A 124 -6.95 2.72 8.32
C GLY A 124 -8.31 3.41 8.39
N SER A 125 -8.87 3.49 9.60
CA SER A 125 -10.15 4.13 9.88
C SER A 125 -10.07 5.01 11.13
N ALA A 126 -10.69 6.18 11.04
CA ALA A 126 -10.77 7.16 12.12
C ALA A 126 -12.24 7.44 12.47
N SER A 127 -12.46 8.01 13.67
CA SER A 127 -13.83 8.28 14.17
C SER A 127 -14.50 9.48 13.52
N SER A 128 -13.72 10.40 12.93
CA SER A 128 -14.20 11.57 12.21
C SER A 128 -13.38 11.81 10.94
N ALA A 129 -13.96 12.53 9.97
CA ALA A 129 -13.34 12.72 8.66
C ALA A 129 -12.17 13.73 8.68
N ASP A 130 -12.08 14.58 9.70
CA ASP A 130 -10.97 15.53 9.91
C ASP A 130 -9.83 14.94 10.76
N GLN A 131 -10.02 13.75 11.33
CA GLN A 131 -8.99 13.05 12.10
C GLN A 131 -7.97 12.38 11.16
N THR A 132 -6.82 13.06 10.98
CA THR A 132 -5.71 12.58 10.13
C THR A 132 -4.54 11.98 10.94
N THR A 133 -4.66 11.91 12.27
CA THR A 133 -3.70 11.27 13.19
C THR A 133 -4.43 10.47 14.27
N GLY A 134 -3.75 9.51 14.91
CA GLY A 134 -4.34 8.71 16.00
C GLY A 134 -5.53 7.84 15.58
N TYR A 135 -5.60 7.45 14.31
CA TYR A 135 -6.57 6.52 13.76
C TYR A 135 -6.15 5.07 13.99
N GLN A 136 -7.06 4.12 13.79
CA GLN A 136 -6.73 2.71 13.77
C GLN A 136 -6.17 2.34 12.39
N SER A 137 -4.88 1.99 12.33
CA SER A 137 -4.27 1.40 11.14
C SER A 137 -4.85 0.00 10.87
N ALA A 138 -4.86 -0.45 9.62
CA ALA A 138 -5.24 -1.83 9.26
C ALA A 138 -6.67 -2.24 9.75
N ALA A 139 -7.65 -1.35 9.60
CA ALA A 139 -9.04 -1.58 10.01
C ALA A 139 -9.92 -2.18 8.89
N LEU A 140 -9.58 -1.94 7.62
CA LEU A 140 -10.37 -2.30 6.45
C LEU A 140 -9.80 -3.53 5.73
N SER A 141 -10.69 -4.31 5.11
CA SER A 141 -10.30 -5.44 4.27
C SER A 141 -9.82 -5.00 2.89
N VAL A 142 -9.06 -5.86 2.21
CA VAL A 142 -8.67 -5.69 0.80
C VAL A 142 -9.89 -5.46 -0.10
N GLN A 143 -10.98 -6.17 0.16
CA GLN A 143 -12.21 -6.05 -0.60
C GLN A 143 -12.82 -4.65 -0.43
N SER A 144 -12.81 -4.11 0.80
CA SER A 144 -13.28 -2.75 1.08
C SER A 144 -12.45 -1.69 0.34
N LEU A 145 -11.13 -1.91 0.19
CA LEU A 145 -10.27 -1.02 -0.59
C LEU A 145 -10.58 -1.08 -2.09
N ILE A 146 -10.81 -2.28 -2.63
CA ILE A 146 -11.13 -2.47 -4.04
C ILE A 146 -12.51 -1.86 -4.35
N ASP A 147 -13.52 -2.10 -3.51
CA ASP A 147 -14.88 -1.60 -3.70
C ASP A 147 -14.96 -0.07 -3.60
N ALA A 148 -14.06 0.55 -2.84
CA ALA A 148 -13.95 2.01 -2.74
C ALA A 148 -13.41 2.66 -4.04
N VAL A 149 -12.79 1.88 -4.95
CA VAL A 149 -12.19 2.37 -6.20
C VAL A 149 -12.72 1.55 -7.38
N PRO A 150 -14.00 1.69 -7.77
CA PRO A 150 -14.59 0.93 -8.88
C PRO A 150 -13.89 1.18 -10.23
N GLN A 151 -13.14 2.27 -10.35
CA GLN A 151 -12.34 2.60 -11.54
C GLN A 151 -11.23 1.59 -11.81
N LEU A 152 -10.85 0.75 -10.84
CA LEU A 152 -9.91 -0.36 -11.03
C LEU A 152 -10.35 -1.29 -12.18
N CYS A 153 -11.67 -1.47 -12.34
CA CYS A 153 -12.27 -2.28 -13.40
C CYS A 153 -12.02 -1.75 -14.83
N ASN A 154 -11.58 -0.50 -14.96
CA ASN A 154 -11.27 0.09 -16.26
C ASN A 154 -9.82 -0.20 -16.70
N VAL A 155 -8.95 -0.64 -15.78
CA VAL A 155 -7.51 -0.75 -16.01
C VAL A 155 -6.95 -2.16 -15.82
N ALA A 156 -7.59 -3.00 -15.01
CA ALA A 156 -7.12 -4.35 -14.72
C ALA A 156 -8.25 -5.29 -14.28
N ASN A 157 -8.03 -6.60 -14.44
CA ASN A 157 -8.78 -7.62 -13.72
C ASN A 157 -8.12 -7.78 -12.34
N VAL A 158 -8.80 -7.32 -11.29
CA VAL A 158 -8.21 -7.24 -9.94
C VAL A 158 -8.67 -8.40 -9.06
N ARG A 159 -7.69 -9.12 -8.51
CA ARG A 159 -7.87 -10.12 -7.45
C ARG A 159 -7.32 -9.58 -6.13
N GLY A 160 -8.10 -9.60 -5.07
CA GLY A 160 -7.67 -9.22 -3.72
C GLY A 160 -7.21 -10.42 -2.89
N VAL A 161 -6.03 -10.32 -2.29
CA VAL A 161 -5.50 -11.27 -1.30
C VAL A 161 -5.28 -10.52 0.01
N GLN A 162 -6.02 -10.88 1.05
CA GLN A 162 -5.76 -10.38 2.39
C GLN A 162 -4.59 -11.18 2.98
N PHE A 163 -3.35 -10.71 2.76
CA PHE A 163 -2.16 -11.37 3.27
C PHE A 163 -2.02 -11.20 4.79
N ALA A 164 -2.17 -9.96 5.25
CA ALA A 164 -2.17 -9.59 6.65
C ALA A 164 -3.06 -8.37 6.87
N ASN A 165 -3.26 -8.01 8.13
CA ASN A 165 -3.93 -6.76 8.48
C ASN A 165 -3.26 -6.18 9.72
N THR A 166 -2.01 -5.72 9.53
CA THR A 166 -1.11 -5.27 10.60
C THR A 166 -0.66 -3.83 10.38
N ASP A 167 -0.22 -3.17 11.46
CA ASP A 167 0.57 -1.97 11.33
C ASP A 167 1.94 -2.32 10.73
N SER A 168 2.47 -1.45 9.85
CA SER A 168 3.78 -1.62 9.23
C SER A 168 4.92 -1.63 10.24
N ILE A 169 4.73 -1.03 11.42
CA ILE A 169 5.71 -1.06 12.52
C ILE A 169 5.90 -2.50 13.05
N ASP A 170 4.87 -3.34 12.94
CA ASP A 170 4.89 -4.74 13.37
C ASP A 170 5.24 -5.71 12.21
N MET A 171 5.62 -5.19 11.04
CA MET A 171 6.04 -6.01 9.91
C MET A 171 7.33 -6.78 10.24
N SER A 172 7.27 -8.10 10.22
CA SER A 172 8.40 -8.97 10.57
C SER A 172 9.11 -9.55 9.34
N SER A 173 10.37 -9.94 9.51
CA SER A 173 11.14 -10.64 8.46
C SER A 173 10.48 -11.95 8.01
N ASP A 174 9.74 -12.63 8.88
CA ASP A 174 9.02 -13.86 8.54
C ASP A 174 7.80 -13.55 7.65
N MET A 175 7.08 -12.48 7.94
CA MET A 175 5.99 -11.99 7.09
C MET A 175 6.51 -11.52 5.72
N LEU A 176 7.64 -10.81 5.68
CA LEU A 176 8.24 -10.35 4.42
C LEU A 176 8.69 -11.51 3.53
N GLN A 177 9.29 -12.56 4.11
CA GLN A 177 9.65 -13.77 3.37
C GLN A 177 8.40 -14.47 2.81
N ALA A 178 7.38 -14.69 3.63
CA ALA A 178 6.13 -15.32 3.19
C ALA A 178 5.42 -14.50 2.10
N LEU A 179 5.43 -13.17 2.22
CA LEU A 179 4.89 -12.27 1.19
C LEU A 179 5.67 -12.39 -0.12
N ALA A 180 7.00 -12.38 -0.07
CA ALA A 180 7.85 -12.52 -1.25
C ALA A 180 7.65 -13.89 -1.95
N GLU A 181 7.59 -14.98 -1.16
CA GLU A 181 7.32 -16.33 -1.67
C GLU A 181 5.96 -16.43 -2.38
N GLN A 182 4.92 -15.87 -1.77
CA GLN A 182 3.58 -15.88 -2.36
C GLN A 182 3.52 -15.04 -3.64
N ILE A 183 4.09 -13.83 -3.63
CA ILE A 183 4.15 -12.98 -4.83
C ILE A 183 4.94 -13.68 -5.93
N GLN A 184 6.09 -14.28 -5.62
CA GLN A 184 6.89 -14.99 -6.62
C GLN A 184 6.09 -16.15 -7.25
N ALA A 185 5.45 -16.99 -6.44
CA ALA A 185 4.64 -18.10 -6.93
C ALA A 185 3.52 -17.64 -7.88
N ASP A 186 2.84 -16.54 -7.54
CA ASP A 186 1.78 -15.98 -8.38
C ASP A 186 2.34 -15.32 -9.64
N LEU A 187 3.52 -14.69 -9.58
CA LEU A 187 4.19 -14.10 -10.75
C LEU A 187 4.81 -15.15 -11.68
N ASP A 188 5.14 -16.35 -11.18
CA ASP A 188 5.58 -17.47 -12.03
C ASP A 188 4.43 -18.01 -12.90
N ASN A 189 3.18 -17.81 -12.47
CA ASN A 189 2.01 -18.13 -13.28
C ASN A 189 1.86 -17.14 -14.46
N PRO A 190 1.82 -17.61 -15.72
CA PRO A 190 1.59 -16.75 -16.88
C PRO A 190 0.30 -15.93 -16.81
N SER A 191 -0.71 -16.40 -16.07
CA SER A 191 -2.00 -15.71 -15.93
C SER A 191 -1.93 -14.47 -15.05
N THR A 192 -0.91 -14.28 -14.22
CA THR A 192 -0.72 -13.05 -13.42
C THR A 192 0.24 -12.13 -14.15
N GLN A 193 -0.16 -10.88 -14.43
CA GLN A 193 0.70 -9.92 -15.16
C GLN A 193 1.43 -8.93 -14.25
N GLY A 194 0.99 -8.75 -13.00
CA GLY A 194 1.66 -7.88 -12.03
C GLY A 194 1.07 -8.01 -10.62
N ALA A 195 1.76 -7.37 -9.67
CA ALA A 195 1.39 -7.39 -8.25
C ALA A 195 1.36 -5.97 -7.68
N VAL A 196 0.39 -5.70 -6.81
CA VAL A 196 0.33 -4.50 -5.97
C VAL A 196 0.33 -4.92 -4.52
N VAL A 197 1.12 -4.27 -3.68
CA VAL A 197 1.13 -4.47 -2.22
C VAL A 197 0.62 -3.20 -1.55
N THR A 198 -0.50 -3.28 -0.84
CA THR A 198 -0.96 -2.14 0.00
C THR A 198 -0.38 -2.29 1.39
N HIS A 199 0.38 -1.28 1.82
CA HIS A 199 1.25 -1.32 2.99
C HIS A 199 1.13 -0.05 3.85
N GLY A 200 1.46 -0.14 5.14
CA GLY A 200 1.63 1.03 6.00
C GLY A 200 2.90 1.80 5.65
N THR A 201 2.87 3.13 5.78
CA THR A 201 3.93 3.99 5.24
C THR A 201 5.20 4.01 6.07
N ASP A 202 5.18 3.56 7.33
CA ASP A 202 6.32 3.71 8.24
C ASP A 202 7.50 2.81 7.88
N THR A 203 7.25 1.61 7.35
CA THR A 203 8.30 0.66 6.89
C THR A 203 8.08 0.24 5.43
N LEU A 204 7.34 1.05 4.66
CA LEU A 204 7.01 0.77 3.26
C LEU A 204 8.27 0.64 2.41
N ASP A 205 9.23 1.55 2.58
CA ASP A 205 10.48 1.56 1.82
C ASP A 205 11.40 0.40 2.18
N GLU A 206 11.39 -0.07 3.44
CA GLU A 206 12.08 -1.30 3.86
C GLU A 206 11.47 -2.54 3.19
N SER A 207 10.15 -2.66 3.25
CA SER A 207 9.42 -3.80 2.70
C SER A 207 9.53 -3.85 1.17
N ALA A 208 9.38 -2.70 0.51
CA ALA A 208 9.59 -2.59 -0.94
C ALA A 208 11.02 -2.99 -1.33
N PHE A 209 12.03 -2.56 -0.57
CA PHE A 209 13.42 -2.92 -0.85
C PHE A 209 13.70 -4.40 -0.59
N PHE A 210 13.11 -5.00 0.44
CA PHE A 210 13.18 -6.44 0.67
C PHE A 210 12.62 -7.22 -0.53
N LEU A 211 11.43 -6.84 -1.03
CA LEU A 211 10.81 -7.46 -2.19
C LEU A 211 11.68 -7.25 -3.46
N ASP A 212 12.28 -6.08 -3.64
CA ASP A 212 13.16 -5.76 -4.77
C ASP A 212 14.36 -6.70 -4.84
N LEU A 213 14.89 -7.06 -3.68
CA LEU A 213 16.05 -7.93 -3.54
C LEU A 213 15.71 -9.43 -3.61
N THR A 214 14.45 -9.83 -3.48
CA THR A 214 14.06 -11.25 -3.28
C THR A 214 13.10 -11.80 -4.34
N ILE A 215 12.44 -10.93 -5.11
CA ILE A 215 11.59 -11.34 -6.24
C ILE A 215 12.43 -11.37 -7.53
N GLN A 216 12.40 -12.51 -8.21
CA GLN A 216 13.00 -12.71 -9.52
C GLN A 216 11.92 -12.73 -10.60
N SER A 217 11.45 -11.54 -10.98
CA SER A 217 10.52 -11.38 -12.10
C SER A 217 10.77 -10.05 -12.82
N ASP A 218 10.40 -10.01 -14.10
CA ASP A 218 10.30 -8.75 -14.86
C ASP A 218 8.88 -8.19 -14.88
N LYS A 219 7.90 -8.95 -14.38
CA LYS A 219 6.53 -8.46 -14.19
C LYS A 219 6.52 -7.34 -13.15
N PRO A 220 5.68 -6.30 -13.30
CA PRO A 220 5.69 -5.17 -12.37
C PRO A 220 5.23 -5.59 -10.97
N VAL A 221 5.97 -5.12 -9.96
CA VAL A 221 5.59 -5.20 -8.55
C VAL A 221 5.59 -3.78 -7.99
N VAL A 222 4.44 -3.36 -7.48
CA VAL A 222 4.24 -1.98 -6.99
C VAL A 222 3.82 -2.01 -5.53
N VAL A 223 4.55 -1.31 -4.67
CA VAL A 223 4.17 -1.11 -3.27
C VAL A 223 3.55 0.27 -3.12
N THR A 224 2.44 0.36 -2.42
CA THR A 224 1.70 1.61 -2.19
C THR A 224 1.14 1.69 -0.79
N GLY A 225 0.76 2.89 -0.38
CA GLY A 225 0.18 3.18 0.93
C GLY A 225 -0.56 4.52 0.89
N SER A 226 -0.89 5.04 2.06
CA SER A 226 -1.46 6.40 2.18
C SER A 226 -0.96 7.08 3.43
N MET A 227 -0.91 8.41 3.39
CA MET A 227 -0.54 9.24 4.54
C MET A 227 -1.78 9.61 5.39
N ARG A 228 -2.99 9.55 4.82
CA ARG A 228 -4.26 9.73 5.52
C ARG A 228 -5.09 8.44 5.56
N PRO A 229 -5.85 8.19 6.66
CA PRO A 229 -6.74 7.03 6.74
C PRO A 229 -7.86 7.12 5.71
N ALA A 230 -8.46 5.98 5.36
CA ALA A 230 -9.48 5.89 4.32
C ALA A 230 -10.74 6.73 4.62
N THR A 231 -11.01 7.02 5.89
CA THR A 231 -12.15 7.85 6.32
C THR A 231 -11.89 9.35 6.29
N ALA A 232 -10.65 9.79 6.02
CA ALA A 232 -10.30 11.20 6.07
C ALA A 232 -10.82 11.98 4.85
N ILE A 233 -11.09 13.28 5.05
CA ILE A 233 -11.34 14.24 3.98
C ILE A 233 -10.09 14.28 3.08
N SER A 234 -10.31 14.13 1.78
CA SER A 234 -9.24 14.09 0.78
C SER A 234 -8.17 13.05 1.14
N ALA A 235 -8.61 11.84 1.50
CA ALA A 235 -7.75 10.68 1.63
C ALA A 235 -7.02 10.40 0.31
N ASP A 236 -5.72 10.12 0.39
CA ASP A 236 -4.85 9.89 -0.76
C ASP A 236 -4.86 8.42 -1.24
N GLY A 237 -5.27 7.49 -0.36
CA GLY A 237 -5.32 6.05 -0.63
C GLY A 237 -6.05 5.66 -1.93
N PRO A 238 -7.26 6.17 -2.23
CA PRO A 238 -7.97 5.81 -3.46
C PRO A 238 -7.20 6.10 -4.75
N MET A 239 -6.58 7.28 -4.86
CA MET A 239 -5.79 7.64 -6.05
C MET A 239 -4.47 6.85 -6.09
N ASN A 240 -3.80 6.68 -4.95
CA ASN A 240 -2.58 5.89 -4.86
C ASN A 240 -2.83 4.44 -5.30
N LEU A 241 -3.94 3.83 -4.89
CA LEU A 241 -4.33 2.47 -5.27
C LEU A 241 -4.61 2.36 -6.78
N LEU A 242 -5.41 3.28 -7.33
CA LEU A 242 -5.72 3.31 -8.76
C LEU A 242 -4.45 3.46 -9.62
N SER A 243 -3.58 4.40 -9.26
CA SER A 243 -2.30 4.63 -9.94
C SER A 243 -1.38 3.41 -9.82
N SER A 244 -1.36 2.73 -8.67
CA SER A 244 -0.52 1.54 -8.46
C SER A 244 -0.97 0.35 -9.29
N VAL A 245 -2.29 0.10 -9.37
CA VAL A 245 -2.84 -0.96 -10.22
C VAL A 245 -2.63 -0.62 -11.71
N THR A 246 -2.83 0.64 -12.09
CA THR A 246 -2.57 1.09 -13.47
C THR A 246 -1.09 0.93 -13.84
N LEU A 247 -0.18 1.22 -12.91
CA LEU A 247 1.26 1.00 -13.09
C LEU A 247 1.60 -0.50 -13.20
N ALA A 248 1.01 -1.34 -12.33
CA ALA A 248 1.25 -2.77 -12.35
C ALA A 248 0.72 -3.46 -13.62
N ALA A 249 -0.32 -2.88 -14.23
CA ALA A 249 -0.92 -3.27 -15.50
C ALA A 249 -0.13 -2.79 -16.74
N ASN A 250 0.87 -1.91 -16.58
CA ASN A 250 1.52 -1.25 -17.71
C ASN A 250 2.75 -2.03 -18.21
N GLU A 251 2.78 -2.38 -19.49
CA GLU A 251 3.92 -3.08 -20.11
C GLU A 251 5.25 -2.31 -20.00
N ASN A 252 5.22 -0.97 -20.04
CA ASN A 252 6.43 -0.15 -19.90
C ASN A 252 7.00 -0.15 -18.47
N ALA A 253 6.27 -0.70 -17.49
CA ALA A 253 6.71 -0.85 -16.11
C ALA A 253 7.56 -2.10 -15.88
N ARG A 254 7.62 -3.02 -16.85
CA ARG A 254 8.39 -4.27 -16.76
C ARG A 254 9.89 -4.00 -16.65
N GLY A 255 10.59 -4.86 -15.91
CA GLY A 255 12.06 -4.83 -15.81
C GLY A 255 12.65 -3.66 -15.01
N ARG A 256 11.84 -2.95 -14.20
CA ARG A 256 12.26 -1.77 -13.41
C ARG A 256 12.55 -2.04 -11.92
N GLY A 257 12.55 -3.32 -11.53
CA GLY A 257 12.55 -3.72 -10.11
C GLY A 257 11.21 -3.43 -9.44
N VAL A 258 11.17 -3.54 -8.12
CA VAL A 258 10.01 -3.13 -7.32
C VAL A 258 9.92 -1.60 -7.31
N MET A 259 8.71 -1.10 -7.52
CA MET A 259 8.43 0.34 -7.55
C MET A 259 7.56 0.75 -6.36
N ILE A 260 7.72 2.00 -5.91
CA ILE A 260 6.83 2.63 -4.93
C ILE A 260 5.97 3.65 -5.67
N ALA A 261 4.65 3.52 -5.59
CA ALA A 261 3.71 4.45 -6.23
C ALA A 261 2.87 5.16 -5.16
N ILE A 262 3.13 6.44 -4.96
CA ILE A 262 2.42 7.28 -3.97
C ILE A 262 2.50 8.74 -4.39
N ASN A 263 1.41 9.50 -4.19
CA ASN A 263 1.33 10.93 -4.45
C ASN A 263 1.79 11.31 -5.88
N ASP A 264 1.22 10.62 -6.87
CA ASP A 264 1.48 10.77 -8.31
C ASP A 264 2.95 10.57 -8.75
N ARG A 265 3.76 9.90 -7.93
CA ARG A 265 5.19 9.64 -8.21
C ARG A 265 5.48 8.15 -8.30
N ILE A 266 6.45 7.80 -9.13
CA ILE A 266 6.97 6.44 -9.29
C ILE A 266 8.41 6.43 -8.79
N GLY A 267 8.63 5.84 -7.62
CA GLY A 267 9.93 5.68 -6.98
C GLY A 267 10.52 4.30 -7.20
N SER A 268 11.86 4.19 -7.17
CA SER A 268 12.54 2.89 -7.06
C SER A 268 12.54 2.43 -5.62
N ALA A 269 12.22 1.16 -5.35
CA ALA A 269 12.31 0.58 -4.01
C ALA A 269 13.71 0.76 -3.39
N ARG A 270 14.78 0.75 -4.18
CA ARG A 270 16.14 0.97 -3.69
C ARG A 270 16.38 2.37 -3.13
N PHE A 271 15.86 3.42 -3.78
CA PHE A 271 16.24 4.80 -3.47
C PHE A 271 15.16 5.63 -2.77
N THR A 272 13.89 5.31 -2.97
CA THR A 272 12.78 6.08 -2.40
C THR A 272 12.60 5.76 -0.92
N THR A 273 12.56 6.77 -0.06
CA THR A 273 12.41 6.68 1.40
C THR A 273 11.37 7.69 1.89
N LYS A 274 10.79 7.43 3.06
CA LYS A 274 9.89 8.39 3.72
C LYS A 274 10.73 9.47 4.42
N VAL A 275 10.71 10.69 3.89
CA VAL A 275 11.49 11.85 4.38
C VAL A 275 10.67 12.82 5.23
N ASN A 276 9.35 12.62 5.34
CA ASN A 276 8.47 13.45 6.16
C ASN A 276 7.49 12.56 6.94
N ALA A 277 7.25 12.92 8.20
CA ALA A 277 6.38 12.14 9.07
C ALA A 277 4.88 12.23 8.70
N ASN A 278 4.44 13.33 8.06
CA ASN A 278 3.01 13.65 7.98
C ASN A 278 2.52 14.08 6.59
N HIS A 279 3.37 14.64 5.74
CA HIS A 279 2.91 15.20 4.47
C HIS A 279 2.59 14.12 3.43
N LEU A 280 1.65 14.42 2.52
CA LEU A 280 1.29 13.50 1.42
C LEU A 280 2.49 13.24 0.48
N ASP A 281 3.39 14.22 0.36
CA ASP A 281 4.58 14.16 -0.49
C ASP A 281 5.81 13.58 0.22
N ALA A 282 5.59 12.78 1.27
CA ALA A 282 6.61 12.24 2.16
C ALA A 282 7.60 11.26 1.53
N PHE A 283 7.24 10.56 0.45
CA PHE A 283 8.18 9.63 -0.20
C PHE A 283 8.97 10.33 -1.29
N GLN A 284 10.29 10.34 -1.11
CA GLN A 284 11.25 11.01 -1.99
C GLN A 284 12.49 10.16 -2.21
N ALA A 285 13.23 10.45 -3.26
CA ALA A 285 14.54 9.85 -3.54
C ALA A 285 15.56 10.99 -3.72
N PRO A 286 16.11 11.53 -2.62
CA PRO A 286 16.83 12.82 -2.64
C PRO A 286 17.99 12.89 -3.64
N ASP A 287 18.74 11.80 -3.80
CA ASP A 287 19.93 11.77 -4.66
C ASP A 287 19.66 11.25 -6.08
N SER A 288 18.79 10.25 -6.23
CA SER A 288 18.61 9.53 -7.50
C SER A 288 17.48 10.07 -8.37
N GLY A 289 16.56 10.86 -7.79
CA GLY A 289 15.30 11.22 -8.44
C GLY A 289 14.32 10.04 -8.57
N LEU A 290 13.19 10.32 -9.22
CA LEU A 290 12.08 9.40 -9.44
C LEU A 290 12.24 8.67 -10.78
N LEU A 291 11.62 7.49 -10.90
CA LEU A 291 11.53 6.75 -12.18
C LEU A 291 10.54 7.42 -13.15
N GLY A 292 9.52 8.08 -12.61
CA GLY A 292 8.46 8.71 -13.38
C GLY A 292 7.39 9.37 -12.51
N THR A 293 6.32 9.79 -13.16
CA THR A 293 5.14 10.43 -12.58
C THR A 293 3.87 9.85 -13.18
N PHE A 294 2.70 10.21 -12.65
CA PHE A 294 1.42 9.95 -13.31
C PHE A 294 0.84 11.22 -13.95
N VAL A 295 0.21 11.08 -15.11
CA VAL A 295 -0.64 12.11 -15.75
C VAL A 295 -1.93 11.43 -16.18
N ASN A 296 -3.07 11.87 -15.65
CA ASN A 296 -4.36 11.18 -15.84
C ASN A 296 -4.26 9.67 -15.56
N ILE A 297 -3.71 9.30 -14.40
CA ILE A 297 -3.40 7.92 -13.94
C ILE A 297 -2.45 7.11 -14.85
N GLN A 298 -2.02 7.64 -16.00
CA GLN A 298 -1.09 6.97 -16.88
C GLN A 298 0.36 7.20 -16.43
N PRO A 299 1.18 6.14 -16.29
CA PRO A 299 2.57 6.30 -15.92
C PRO A 299 3.38 6.93 -17.05
N VAL A 300 4.14 7.97 -16.72
CA VAL A 300 5.08 8.66 -17.60
C VAL A 300 6.48 8.48 -17.01
N PHE A 301 7.27 7.59 -17.61
CA PHE A 301 8.64 7.32 -17.18
C PHE A 301 9.62 8.34 -17.75
N PHE A 302 10.57 8.78 -16.94
CA PHE A 302 11.64 9.70 -17.37
C PHE A 302 12.80 8.97 -18.05
N TYR A 303 12.92 7.67 -17.81
CA TYR A 303 14.03 6.84 -18.28
C TYR A 303 13.53 5.53 -18.90
N PRO A 304 14.30 4.92 -19.82
CA PRO A 304 14.05 3.55 -20.28
C PRO A 304 14.00 2.55 -19.11
N PRO A 305 13.40 1.35 -19.29
CA PRO A 305 13.43 0.30 -18.28
C PRO A 305 14.86 -0.01 -17.85
N SER A 306 15.15 0.20 -16.58
CA SER A 306 16.45 -0.05 -15.99
C SER A 306 16.31 -0.40 -14.51
N ARG A 307 17.26 -1.19 -14.01
CA ARG A 307 17.43 -1.44 -12.57
C ARG A 307 18.61 -0.63 -12.07
N PRO A 308 18.60 -0.17 -10.81
CA PRO A 308 19.75 0.48 -10.21
C PRO A 308 21.03 -0.37 -10.34
N LEU A 309 22.16 0.28 -10.61
CA LEU A 309 23.45 -0.38 -10.52
C LEU A 309 23.67 -0.91 -9.10
N GLY A 310 24.27 -2.10 -9.00
CA GLY A 310 24.46 -2.78 -7.71
C GLY A 310 23.19 -3.38 -7.11
N HIS A 311 22.10 -3.51 -7.88
CA HIS A 311 21.00 -4.41 -7.54
C HIS A 311 21.53 -5.86 -7.49
N HIS A 312 21.17 -6.58 -6.42
CA HIS A 312 21.51 -7.98 -6.23
C HIS A 312 20.25 -8.77 -5.91
N HIS A 313 20.11 -9.95 -6.48
CA HIS A 313 19.00 -10.85 -6.17
C HIS A 313 19.44 -11.92 -5.18
N PHE A 314 18.73 -12.00 -4.05
CA PHE A 314 18.88 -13.03 -3.04
C PHE A 314 17.80 -14.09 -3.20
N LYS A 315 18.22 -15.32 -3.44
CA LYS A 315 17.31 -16.46 -3.37
C LYS A 315 16.96 -16.73 -1.91
N LEU A 316 15.67 -16.62 -1.57
CA LEU A 316 15.18 -17.00 -0.26
C LEU A 316 15.36 -18.52 -0.04
N PRO A 317 15.81 -18.97 1.14
CA PRO A 317 15.92 -20.39 1.45
C PRO A 317 14.52 -21.01 1.52
N SER A 318 14.31 -22.16 0.87
CA SER A 318 13.04 -22.90 0.95
C SER A 318 12.72 -23.24 2.41
N ARG A 319 11.60 -22.73 2.93
CA ARG A 319 11.36 -22.72 4.37
C ARG A 319 10.37 -23.81 4.82
N PRO A 320 10.77 -24.80 5.66
CA PRO A 320 9.82 -25.52 6.49
C PRO A 320 9.29 -24.60 7.61
N PRO A 321 8.10 -24.85 8.19
CA PRO A 321 7.48 -24.00 9.22
C PRO A 321 8.36 -23.69 10.44
N SER A 322 9.40 -24.48 10.70
CA SER A 322 10.33 -24.36 11.83
C SER A 322 11.68 -23.71 11.50
N ALA A 323 11.89 -23.17 10.28
CA ALA A 323 13.20 -22.65 9.92
C ALA A 323 13.57 -21.38 10.71
N ALA A 324 14.88 -21.15 10.85
CA ALA A 324 15.41 -20.00 11.55
C ALA A 324 15.00 -18.68 10.89
N ALA A 325 14.66 -17.68 11.70
CA ALA A 325 14.44 -16.31 11.26
C ALA A 325 15.71 -15.74 10.58
N LEU A 326 15.53 -14.67 9.78
CA LEU A 326 16.68 -13.96 9.21
C LEU A 326 17.65 -13.52 10.32
N PRO A 327 18.97 -13.50 10.06
CA PRO A 327 19.95 -13.06 11.05
C PRO A 327 19.59 -11.68 11.61
N GLN A 328 19.70 -11.52 12.93
CA GLN A 328 19.47 -10.24 13.60
C GLN A 328 20.53 -9.23 13.13
N VAL A 329 20.07 -8.07 12.67
CA VAL A 329 20.91 -6.92 12.34
C VAL A 329 20.30 -5.70 13.00
N ASP A 330 21.09 -5.05 13.85
CA ASP A 330 20.67 -3.90 14.64
C ASP A 330 21.24 -2.61 14.06
N ILE A 331 20.46 -1.52 14.16
CA ILE A 331 20.87 -0.19 13.73
C ILE A 331 21.24 0.63 14.97
N LEU A 332 22.45 1.17 15.00
CA LEU A 332 22.91 2.10 16.04
C LEU A 332 22.99 3.51 15.47
N TYR A 333 22.41 4.47 16.16
CA TYR A 333 22.34 5.86 15.72
C TYR A 333 23.53 6.66 16.24
N ALA A 334 24.33 7.25 15.37
CA ALA A 334 25.46 8.07 15.80
C ALA A 334 25.02 9.50 16.19
N TYR A 335 25.43 9.90 17.39
CA TYR A 335 25.26 11.24 17.93
C TYR A 335 26.48 11.60 18.80
N GLN A 336 26.57 12.86 19.23
CA GLN A 336 27.61 13.27 20.17
C GLN A 336 27.48 12.42 21.44
N GLU A 337 28.58 11.82 21.89
CA GLU A 337 28.59 10.97 23.09
C GLU A 337 27.81 9.64 22.98
N LEU A 338 27.54 9.14 21.75
CA LEU A 338 27.16 7.72 21.60
C LEU A 338 28.20 6.84 22.32
N SER A 339 27.75 6.02 23.25
CA SER A 339 28.62 5.11 24.00
C SER A 339 29.11 3.97 23.11
N VAL A 340 30.43 3.74 23.11
CA VAL A 340 31.04 2.60 22.40
C VAL A 340 30.53 1.26 22.90
N GLY A 341 30.12 1.18 24.17
CA GLY A 341 29.55 -0.04 24.75
C GLY A 341 28.26 -0.53 24.09
N MET A 342 27.56 0.32 23.33
CA MET A 342 26.35 -0.07 22.60
C MET A 342 26.62 -1.12 21.52
N PHE A 343 27.80 -1.10 20.90
CA PHE A 343 28.18 -2.13 19.91
C PHE A 343 28.34 -3.50 20.55
N LYS A 344 29.07 -3.56 21.67
CA LYS A 344 29.20 -4.81 22.44
C LYS A 344 27.83 -5.28 22.93
N ALA A 345 26.98 -4.38 23.42
CA ALA A 345 25.65 -4.72 23.89
C ALA A 345 24.79 -5.35 22.77
N ALA A 346 24.82 -4.81 21.55
CA ALA A 346 24.12 -5.39 20.40
C ALA A 346 24.62 -6.83 20.10
N VAL A 347 25.94 -7.04 20.09
CA VAL A 347 26.52 -8.38 19.91
C VAL A 347 26.10 -9.34 21.03
N ASP A 348 26.17 -8.91 22.29
CA ASP A 348 25.77 -9.71 23.45
C ASP A 348 24.28 -10.08 23.40
N LEU A 349 23.44 -9.23 22.80
CA LEU A 349 22.02 -9.47 22.56
C LEU A 349 21.72 -10.31 21.31
N GLY A 350 22.75 -10.76 20.58
CA GLY A 350 22.61 -11.70 19.47
C GLY A 350 22.72 -11.11 18.06
N ALA A 351 23.07 -9.82 17.92
CA ALA A 351 23.30 -9.21 16.62
C ALA A 351 24.35 -10.00 15.82
N ARG A 352 24.02 -10.33 14.56
CA ARG A 352 24.91 -10.98 13.59
C ARG A 352 25.47 -10.03 12.54
N GLY A 353 25.01 -8.79 12.57
CA GLY A 353 25.47 -7.64 11.81
C GLY A 353 25.07 -6.36 12.54
N ILE A 354 25.82 -5.28 12.36
CA ILE A 354 25.47 -3.97 12.91
C ILE A 354 25.49 -2.94 11.77
N VAL A 355 24.48 -2.08 11.71
CA VAL A 355 24.48 -0.89 10.86
C VAL A 355 24.68 0.34 11.74
N LEU A 356 25.67 1.16 11.43
CA LEU A 356 25.85 2.47 12.05
C LEU A 356 25.20 3.53 11.18
N ALA A 357 24.19 4.24 11.68
CA ALA A 357 23.72 5.48 11.08
C ALA A 357 24.69 6.62 11.45
N GLY A 358 25.78 6.73 10.70
CA GLY A 358 26.92 7.60 11.01
C GLY A 358 26.66 9.10 10.85
N LEU A 359 27.55 9.90 11.44
CA LEU A 359 27.58 11.36 11.31
C LEU A 359 28.10 11.77 9.93
N GLY A 360 27.46 12.73 9.27
CA GLY A 360 27.89 13.20 7.95
C GLY A 360 27.97 12.04 6.94
N ALA A 361 29.13 11.88 6.29
CA ALA A 361 29.41 10.81 5.33
C ALA A 361 29.85 9.49 6.01
N GLY A 362 29.15 9.06 7.06
CA GLY A 362 29.44 7.79 7.73
C GLY A 362 30.58 7.84 8.74
N PHE A 363 30.71 8.94 9.50
CA PHE A 363 31.73 9.07 10.53
C PHE A 363 31.22 8.80 11.94
N TRP A 364 32.16 8.51 12.83
CA TRP A 364 31.98 8.55 14.26
C TRP A 364 33.26 9.07 14.93
N THR A 365 33.40 8.92 16.25
CA THR A 365 34.59 9.36 16.99
C THR A 365 35.75 8.37 16.80
N SER A 366 36.99 8.81 17.03
CA SER A 366 38.16 7.90 16.96
C SER A 366 38.03 6.68 17.89
N LYS A 367 37.44 6.87 19.07
CA LYS A 367 37.12 5.77 20.00
C LYS A 367 36.10 4.80 19.41
N GLY A 368 35.07 5.34 18.76
CA GLY A 368 34.06 4.55 18.07
C GLY A 368 34.61 3.78 16.86
N THR A 369 35.47 4.41 16.07
CA THR A 369 36.18 3.74 14.97
C THR A 369 37.03 2.58 15.48
N GLU A 370 37.74 2.76 16.60
CA GLU A 370 38.50 1.66 17.21
C GLU A 370 37.59 0.54 17.75
N GLU A 371 36.44 0.90 18.32
CA GLU A 371 35.45 -0.09 18.75
C GLU A 371 34.92 -0.93 17.58
N ILE A 372 34.63 -0.31 16.42
CA ILE A 372 34.23 -1.05 15.21
C ILE A 372 35.33 -2.05 14.81
N ARG A 373 36.60 -1.62 14.79
CA ARG A 373 37.72 -2.54 14.48
C ARG A 373 37.80 -3.68 15.48
N ARG A 374 37.64 -3.38 16.78
CA ARG A 374 37.65 -4.37 17.85
C ARG A 374 36.56 -5.42 17.65
N ILE A 375 35.31 -4.99 17.46
CA ILE A 375 34.16 -5.89 17.26
C ILE A 375 34.36 -6.75 16.00
N VAL A 376 34.71 -6.16 14.86
CA VAL A 376 34.94 -6.91 13.62
C VAL A 376 36.08 -7.93 13.79
N ARG A 377 37.18 -7.54 14.45
CA ARG A 377 38.33 -8.42 14.68
C ARG A 377 37.99 -9.62 15.56
N GLU A 378 37.31 -9.36 16.69
CA GLU A 378 37.03 -10.35 17.73
C GLU A 378 35.86 -11.27 17.40
N THR A 379 34.81 -10.75 16.75
CA THR A 379 33.55 -11.48 16.53
C THR A 379 33.34 -11.91 15.09
N LYS A 380 34.08 -11.32 14.14
CA LYS A 380 33.89 -11.45 12.68
C LYS A 380 32.54 -10.93 12.17
N ILE A 381 31.72 -10.32 13.02
CA ILE A 381 30.44 -9.73 12.62
C ILE A 381 30.70 -8.50 11.71
N PRO A 382 30.02 -8.37 10.55
CA PRO A 382 30.13 -7.20 9.71
C PRO A 382 29.51 -5.97 10.37
N VAL A 383 30.19 -4.84 10.22
CA VAL A 383 29.67 -3.52 10.56
C VAL A 383 29.53 -2.71 9.28
N ILE A 384 28.29 -2.40 8.91
CA ILE A 384 27.97 -1.52 7.79
C ILE A 384 27.88 -0.09 8.31
N VAL A 385 28.62 0.82 7.69
CA VAL A 385 28.64 2.24 8.03
C VAL A 385 27.77 2.96 7.01
N SER A 386 26.56 3.32 7.43
CA SER A 386 25.62 4.16 6.70
C SER A 386 25.65 5.58 7.26
N ARG A 387 24.61 6.36 6.98
CA ARG A 387 24.53 7.79 7.27
C ARG A 387 23.18 8.13 7.88
N ARG A 388 23.17 9.05 8.84
CA ARG A 388 21.92 9.61 9.38
C ARG A 388 21.25 10.69 8.51
N PRO A 389 21.97 11.51 7.71
CA PRO A 389 21.30 12.43 6.79
C PRO A 389 20.48 11.68 5.73
N GLU A 390 19.47 12.34 5.16
CA GLU A 390 18.60 11.75 4.13
C GLU A 390 19.35 11.44 2.81
N GLY A 391 20.29 12.31 2.41
CA GLY A 391 21.02 12.27 1.14
C GLY A 391 22.54 12.05 1.27
N GLY A 392 23.22 11.62 0.19
CA GLY A 392 24.68 11.46 0.09
C GLY A 392 25.20 10.07 -0.33
N PHE A 393 26.45 9.77 0.05
CA PHE A 393 27.11 8.47 -0.22
C PHE A 393 28.14 8.17 0.88
N VAL A 394 28.27 6.91 1.30
CA VAL A 394 29.33 6.44 2.21
C VAL A 394 30.22 5.43 1.49
N GLY A 395 31.43 5.86 1.14
CA GLY A 395 32.43 5.02 0.47
C GLY A 395 33.23 4.14 1.43
N PRO A 396 34.35 3.55 0.95
CA PRO A 396 35.22 2.70 1.76
C PRO A 396 35.67 3.40 3.05
N CYS A 397 35.46 2.69 4.18
CA CYS A 397 35.66 3.23 5.52
C CYS A 397 36.96 2.71 6.16
N GLN A 398 37.56 3.50 7.07
CA GLN A 398 38.73 3.08 7.86
C GLN A 398 38.43 1.95 8.87
N ALA A 399 37.15 1.73 9.16
CA ALA A 399 36.64 0.64 9.98
C ALA A 399 35.24 0.28 9.47
N GLY A 400 34.94 -1.02 9.34
CA GLY A 400 33.68 -1.49 8.76
C GLY A 400 33.64 -1.46 7.22
N ILE A 401 32.43 -1.42 6.68
CA ILE A 401 32.10 -1.46 5.24
C ILE A 401 31.18 -0.28 4.92
N GLY A 402 31.49 0.52 3.90
CA GLY A 402 30.65 1.67 3.53
C GLY A 402 29.30 1.21 2.93
N ALA A 403 28.20 1.87 3.29
CA ALA A 403 26.86 1.49 2.81
C ALA A 403 26.52 1.99 1.39
N GLY A 404 27.42 2.75 0.75
CA GLY A 404 27.17 3.42 -0.50
C GLY A 404 26.01 4.41 -0.39
N PHE A 405 24.99 4.26 -1.25
CA PHE A 405 23.77 5.08 -1.24
C PHE A 405 22.69 4.60 -0.26
N LEU A 406 22.85 3.42 0.36
CA LEU A 406 21.80 2.86 1.21
C LEU A 406 21.73 3.61 2.55
N ASN A 407 20.53 4.08 2.88
CA ASN A 407 20.20 4.57 4.22
C ASN A 407 20.23 3.42 5.25
N PRO A 408 20.18 3.71 6.57
CA PRO A 408 20.41 2.70 7.60
C PRO A 408 19.43 1.53 7.54
N GLN A 409 18.15 1.78 7.33
CA GLN A 409 17.12 0.74 7.30
C GLN A 409 17.24 -0.17 6.06
N LYS A 410 17.59 0.37 4.89
CA LYS A 410 17.86 -0.46 3.70
C LYS A 410 19.19 -1.20 3.79
N ALA A 411 20.21 -0.58 4.37
CA ALA A 411 21.47 -1.25 4.66
C ALA A 411 21.27 -2.44 5.60
N ARG A 412 20.38 -2.31 6.59
CA ARG A 412 19.98 -3.42 7.46
C ARG A 412 19.37 -4.57 6.65
N ILE A 413 18.38 -4.30 5.82
CA ILE A 413 17.71 -5.32 5.00
C ILE A 413 18.71 -6.07 4.10
N GLN A 414 19.56 -5.35 3.37
CA GLN A 414 20.56 -5.98 2.49
C GLN A 414 21.57 -6.81 3.29
N LEU A 415 21.98 -6.35 4.48
CA LEU A 415 22.89 -7.10 5.34
C LEU A 415 22.24 -8.38 5.89
N GLN A 416 20.97 -8.32 6.29
CA GLN A 416 20.22 -9.51 6.75
C GLN A 416 20.18 -10.59 5.68
N LEU A 417 19.87 -10.20 4.43
CA LEU A 417 19.83 -11.11 3.29
C LEU A 417 21.21 -11.67 2.94
N ALA A 418 22.26 -10.83 2.97
CA ALA A 418 23.63 -11.28 2.72
C ALA A 418 24.12 -12.29 3.77
N LEU A 419 23.80 -12.06 5.05
CA LEU A 419 24.11 -12.99 6.14
C LEU A 419 23.32 -14.29 6.01
N ALA A 420 22.04 -14.23 5.63
CA ALA A 420 21.21 -15.42 5.39
C ALA A 420 21.74 -16.26 4.22
N ALA A 421 22.27 -15.59 3.19
CA ALA A 421 22.97 -16.21 2.06
C ALA A 421 24.38 -16.71 2.41
N LYS A 422 24.82 -16.58 3.67
CA LYS A 422 26.13 -17.01 4.19
C LYS A 422 27.31 -16.35 3.46
N MET A 423 27.14 -15.10 3.03
CA MET A 423 28.24 -14.31 2.49
C MET A 423 29.26 -13.98 3.58
N ASP A 424 30.55 -14.03 3.24
CA ASP A 424 31.62 -13.56 4.12
C ASP A 424 31.78 -12.04 4.05
N ASN A 425 32.65 -11.47 4.89
CA ASN A 425 32.83 -10.02 4.98
C ASN A 425 33.40 -9.40 3.70
N ASP A 426 34.15 -10.14 2.88
CA ASP A 426 34.70 -9.63 1.63
C ASP A 426 33.62 -9.59 0.54
N ALA A 427 32.77 -10.61 0.46
CA ALA A 427 31.61 -10.63 -0.41
C ALA A 427 30.57 -9.55 0.00
N ILE A 428 30.32 -9.39 1.31
CA ILE A 428 29.46 -8.31 1.83
C ILE A 428 30.06 -6.94 1.48
N ARG A 429 31.38 -6.77 1.59
CA ARG A 429 32.04 -5.53 1.18
C ARG A 429 31.81 -5.24 -0.30
N ALA A 430 32.06 -6.21 -1.17
CA ALA A 430 31.87 -6.05 -2.62
C ALA A 430 30.40 -5.72 -3.00
N LEU A 431 29.44 -6.30 -2.26
CA LEU A 431 28.01 -6.03 -2.44
C LEU A 431 27.63 -4.59 -2.11
N PHE A 432 28.13 -4.05 -0.99
CA PHE A 432 27.79 -2.71 -0.51
C PHE A 432 28.61 -1.60 -1.17
N GLU A 433 29.91 -1.82 -1.36
CA GLU A 433 30.83 -0.83 -1.94
C GLU A 433 30.85 -0.87 -3.48
N HIS A 434 30.03 -1.74 -4.09
CA HIS A 434 29.87 -1.87 -5.54
C HIS A 434 31.20 -2.16 -6.26
N ALA A 435 31.59 -3.43 -6.37
CA ALA A 435 32.71 -3.84 -7.21
C ALA A 435 32.56 -3.26 -8.64
N GLY A 436 33.30 -2.19 -8.97
CA GLY A 436 33.29 -1.52 -10.28
C GLY A 436 32.79 -0.07 -10.32
N VAL A 437 32.47 0.58 -9.19
CA VAL A 437 32.09 2.02 -9.15
C VAL A 437 33.20 2.91 -8.54
N HIS A 438 34.40 2.35 -8.32
CA HIS A 438 35.59 3.04 -7.85
C HIS A 438 36.70 3.05 -8.89
#